data_AF-A0A7Z9WU57-F1
#
_entry.id   AF-A0A7Z9WU57-F1
#
_cell.length_a   1.000
_cell.length_b   1.000
_cell.length_c   1.000
_cell.angle_alpha   90.00
_cell.angle_beta   90.00
_cell.angle_gamma   90.00
#
_symmetry.space_group_name_H-M   'P 1'
#
loop_
_entity.id
_entity.type
_entity.pdbx_description
1 polymer ?
#
loop_
_entity_poly.entity_id
_entity_poly.type
_entity_poly.pdbx_seq_one_letter_code
_entity_poly.pdbx_strand_id
1 'polypeptide(L)' 'MDISANGAVNVALLQQQASMQQTAQITMLKKAMDMQSQGALMLIATLPSNNTSAQALPSNVGQNINTTA' A
#
# COMPACT_ATOMS: atom_id res chain seq x y z
N MET A 1 42.75 9.31 28.19
CA MET A 1 41.91 8.38 27.40
C MET A 1 42.35 8.49 25.96
N ASP A 2 43.40 7.76 25.58
CA ASP A 2 43.82 7.63 24.17
C ASP A 2 42.88 6.64 23.51
N ILE A 3 41.81 7.16 22.91
CA ILE A 3 41.05 6.37 21.94
C ILE A 3 41.99 6.25 20.74
N SER A 4 42.65 5.09 20.59
CA SER A 4 43.46 4.79 19.41
C SER A 4 42.68 5.20 18.16
N ALA A 5 43.33 5.90 17.22
CA ALA A 5 42.69 6.32 15.97
C ALA A 5 41.96 5.15 15.27
N ASN A 6 42.48 3.93 15.40
CA ASN A 6 41.84 2.71 14.92
C ASN A 6 40.55 2.36 15.68
N GLY A 7 40.50 2.57 16.99
CA GLY A 7 39.30 2.39 17.81
C GLY A 7 38.20 3.40 17.47
N ALA A 8 38.56 4.66 17.24
CA ALA A 8 37.61 5.71 16.83
C ALA A 8 37.00 5.43 15.44
N VAL A 9 37.83 4.98 14.49
CA VAL A 9 37.36 4.58 13.14
C VAL A 9 36.43 3.37 13.22
N ASN A 10 36.74 2.39 14.06
CA ASN A 10 35.89 1.20 14.22
C ASN A 10 34.53 1.53 14.84
N VAL A 11 34.50 2.44 15.81
CA VAL A 11 33.24 2.95 16.41
C VAL A 11 32.44 3.74 15.38
N ALA A 12 33.08 4.60 14.59
CA ALA A 12 32.41 5.35 13.52
C ALA A 12 31.80 4.41 12.47
N LEU A 13 32.51 3.35 12.08
CA LEU A 13 32.03 2.34 11.14
C LEU A 13 30.84 1.56 11.70
N LEU A 14 30.90 1.13 12.96
CA LEU A 14 29.79 0.47 13.65
C LEU A 14 28.56 1.38 13.73
N GLN A 15 28.75 2.66 14.04
CA GLN A 15 27.67 3.64 14.11
C GLN A 15 27.04 3.87 12.73
N GLN A 16 27.86 4.01 11.68
CA GLN A 16 27.39 4.11 10.30
C GLN A 16 26.60 2.87 9.90
N GLN A 17 27.07 1.66 10.25
CA GLN A 17 26.39 0.42 9.94
C GLN A 17 25.03 0.30 10.65
N ALA A 18 24.96 0.71 11.92
CA ALA A 18 23.70 0.78 12.66
C ALA A 18 22.71 1.78 12.03
N SER A 19 23.17 2.98 11.65
CA SER A 19 22.34 3.97 10.98
C SER A 19 21.83 3.48 9.62
N MET A 20 22.66 2.76 8.85
CA MET A 20 22.25 2.17 7.58
C MET A 20 21.18 1.09 7.76
N GLN A 21 21.33 0.21 8.75
CA GLN A 21 20.32 -0.80 9.06
C GLN A 21 18.97 -0.17 9.45
N GLN A 22 18.98 0.86 10.31
CA GLN A 22 17.78 1.59 10.68
C GLN A 22 17.12 2.25 9.47
N THR A 23 17.92 2.90 8.61
CA THR A 23 17.43 3.53 7.38
C THR A 23 16.81 2.52 6.42
N ALA A 24 17.43 1.35 6.25
CA ALA A 24 16.91 0.28 5.42
C ALA A 24 15.56 -0.24 5.95
N GLN A 25 15.44 -0.45 7.27
CA GLN A 25 14.19 -0.90 7.89
C GLN A 25 13.05 0.12 7.69
N ILE A 26 13.32 1.41 7.92
CA ILE A 26 12.33 2.48 7.70
C ILE A 26 11.95 2.58 6.22
N THR A 27 12.92 2.47 5.32
CA THR A 27 12.68 2.50 3.87
C THR A 27 11.82 1.32 3.42
N MET A 28 12.09 0.12 3.92
CA MET A 28 11.31 -1.08 3.65
C MET A 28 9.87 -0.94 4.16
N LEU A 29 9.69 -0.42 5.38
CA LEU A 29 8.36 -0.15 5.93
C LEU A 29 7.59 0.88 5.08
N LYS A 30 8.24 1.98 4.70
CA LYS A 30 7.65 2.99 3.80
C LYS A 30 7.25 2.39 2.46
N LYS A 31 8.14 1.63 1.83
CA LYS A 31 7.85 0.94 0.57
C LYS A 31 6.68 -0.04 0.71
N ALA A 32 6.55 -0.75 1.82
CA ALA A 32 5.41 -1.63 2.08
C ALA A 32 4.09 -0.83 2.17
N MET A 33 4.08 0.30 2.89
CA MET A 33 2.92 1.19 2.96
C MET A 33 2.57 1.78 1.58
N ASP A 34 3.57 2.20 0.81
CA ASP A 34 3.37 2.75 -0.54
C ASP A 34 2.77 1.68 -1.46
N MET A 35 3.31 0.46 -1.47
CA MET A 35 2.77 -0.66 -2.25
C MET A 35 1.35 -1.02 -1.82
N GLN A 36 1.05 -1.02 -0.52
CA GLN A 36 -0.30 -1.26 -0.01
C GLN A 36 -1.28 -0.19 -0.50
N SER A 37 -0.90 1.09 -0.43
CA SER A 37 -1.75 2.19 -0.89
C SER A 37 -2.00 2.13 -2.40
N GLN A 38 -0.97 1.81 -3.19
CA GLN A 38 -1.10 1.64 -4.64
C GLN A 38 -2.00 0.45 -4.99
N GLY A 39 -1.83 -0.69 -4.29
CA GLY A 39 -2.69 -1.85 -4.45
C GLY A 39 -4.15 -1.54 -4.11
N ALA A 40 -4.40 -0.82 -3.01
CA ALA A 40 -5.75 -0.40 -2.63
C ALA A 40 -6.39 0.53 -3.67
N LEU A 41 -5.64 1.52 -4.17
CA LEU A 41 -6.13 2.42 -5.24
C LEU A 41 -6.41 1.67 -6.54
N MET A 42 -5.57 0.70 -6.90
CA MET A 42 -5.81 -0.16 -8.06
C MET A 42 -7.11 -0.96 -7.90
N LEU A 43 -7.35 -1.57 -6.73
CA LEU A 43 -8.62 -2.25 -6.45
C LEU A 43 -9.82 -1.31 -6.58
N ILE A 44 -9.73 -0.09 -6.03
CA ILE A 44 -10.79 0.92 -6.15
C ILE A 44 -11.02 1.27 -7.62
N ALA A 45 -9.96 1.45 -8.42
CA ALA A 45 -10.07 1.75 -9.84
C ALA A 45 -10.71 0.61 -10.65
N THR A 46 -10.60 -0.65 -10.18
CA THR A 46 -11.28 -1.79 -10.80
C THR A 46 -12.75 -1.92 -10.43
N LEU A 47 -13.24 -1.13 -9.46
CA LEU A 47 -14.66 -1.12 -9.18
C LEU A 47 -15.39 -0.60 -10.43
N PRO A 48 -16.43 -1.31 -10.90
CA PRO A 48 -17.23 -0.81 -12.00
C PRO A 48 -17.81 0.54 -11.58
N SER A 49 -17.48 1.59 -12.32
CA SER A 49 -18.18 2.87 -12.23
C SER A 49 -19.68 2.59 -12.30
N ASN A 50 -20.48 3.20 -11.43
CA ASN A 50 -21.93 3.03 -11.24
C ASN A 50 -22.83 3.29 -12.48
N ASN A 51 -22.32 3.11 -13.70
CA ASN A 51 -23.04 3.21 -14.97
C ASN A 51 -23.42 1.86 -15.58
N THR A 52 -23.32 0.74 -14.85
CA THR A 52 -23.76 -0.57 -15.33
C THR A 52 -25.19 -0.94 -14.96
N SER A 53 -25.97 -0.06 -14.33
CA SER A 53 -27.32 -0.40 -13.82
C SER A 53 -28.51 0.24 -14.54
N ALA A 54 -28.32 0.97 -15.65
CA ALA A 54 -29.45 1.61 -16.34
C ALA A 54 -29.50 1.50 -17.87
N GLN A 55 -28.39 1.20 -18.56
CA GLN A 55 -28.33 1.48 -20.01
C GLN A 55 -28.79 0.33 -20.94
N ALA A 56 -29.24 -0.81 -20.43
CA ALA A 56 -29.67 -1.92 -21.32
C ALA A 56 -30.65 -2.90 -20.67
N LEU A 57 -31.50 -2.45 -19.74
CA LEU A 57 -32.61 -3.28 -19.30
C LEU A 57 -33.71 -3.20 -20.38
N PRO A 58 -34.07 -4.30 -21.05
CA PRO A 58 -35.18 -4.29 -21.99
C PRO A 58 -36.46 -3.80 -21.30
N SER A 59 -37.40 -3.21 -22.03
CA SER A 59 -38.56 -2.54 -21.43
C SER A 59 -39.41 -3.44 -20.51
N ASN A 60 -39.25 -4.77 -20.55
CA ASN A 60 -40.04 -5.76 -19.83
C ASN A 60 -39.45 -6.27 -18.51
N VAL A 61 -38.24 -5.86 -18.10
CA VAL A 61 -37.66 -6.24 -16.79
C VAL A 61 -38.12 -5.27 -15.69
N GLY A 62 -38.61 -5.81 -14.57
CA GLY A 62 -39.13 -5.03 -13.44
C GLY A 62 -40.64 -4.76 -13.46
N GLN A 63 -41.36 -5.13 -14.52
CA GLN A 63 -42.81 -4.93 -14.61
C GLN A 63 -43.65 -6.03 -13.92
N ASN A 64 -43.07 -7.20 -13.66
CA ASN A 64 -43.77 -8.31 -13.00
C ASN A 64 -43.24 -8.48 -11.57
N ILE A 65 -43.87 -7.81 -10.61
CA ILE A 65 -43.72 -8.16 -9.18
C ILE A 65 -44.64 -9.37 -8.94
N ASN A 66 -44.09 -10.54 -8.63
CA ASN A 66 -44.89 -11.67 -8.16
C ASN A 66 -45.42 -11.35 -6.75
N THR A 67 -46.63 -10.80 -6.66
CA THR A 67 -47.36 -10.66 -5.40
C THR A 67 -48.24 -11.90 -5.20
N THR A 68 -47.70 -12.95 -4.59
CA THR A 68 -48.55 -14.00 -4.02
C THR A 68 -49.17 -13.47 -2.73
N ALA A 69 -50.51 -13.46 -2.67
CA ALA A 69 -51.32 -13.05 -1.54
C ALA A 69 -51.29 -14.06 -0.39
#